data_AF-A0A7X1ZIQ5-F1
#
_entry.id   AF-A0A7X1ZIQ5-F1
#
_cell.length_a   1.000
_cell.length_b   1.000
_cell.length_c   1.000
_cell.angle_alpha   90.00
_cell.angle_beta   90.00
_cell.angle_gamma   90.00
#
_symmetry.space_group_name_H-M   'P 1'
#
loop_
_entity.id
_entity.type
_entity.pdbx_description
1 polymer ?
#
loop_
_entity_poly.entity_id
_entity_poly.type
_entity_poly.pdbx_seq_one_letter_code
_entity_poly.pdbx_strand_id
1 'polypeptide(L)'
;MQLLSKKAVTAEFKGRYAKLSKKEKGILLDQFTDLTGYNRSYAPRILNLREGKTIGCAKVYGRKVKYVLDKNKRIKRKNSRIYGLGYIFCLIKIC
;
A
#
# COMPACT_ATOMS: atom_id res chain seq x y z
N MET A 1 -10.14 -5.83 -24.70
CA MET A 1 -9.86 -5.63 -23.27
C MET A 1 -8.37 -5.84 -23.03
N GLN A 2 -7.59 -4.76 -22.93
CA GLN A 2 -6.16 -4.91 -22.62
C GLN A 2 -6.03 -5.32 -21.16
N LEU A 3 -5.41 -6.47 -20.91
CA LEU A 3 -4.97 -6.97 -19.59
C LEU A 3 -3.82 -6.11 -19.05
N LEU A 4 -3.93 -4.79 -19.09
CA LEU A 4 -3.03 -3.93 -18.33
C LEU A 4 -3.34 -4.21 -16.86
N SER A 5 -2.38 -4.84 -16.17
CA SER A 5 -2.52 -5.11 -14.75
C SER A 5 -2.95 -3.82 -14.01
N LYS A 6 -3.81 -3.94 -12.99
CA LYS A 6 -4.26 -2.78 -12.18
C LYS A 6 -3.08 -1.92 -11.69
N LYS A 7 -1.90 -2.53 -11.52
CA LYS A 7 -0.64 -1.87 -11.17
C LYS A 7 -0.14 -0.92 -12.27
N ALA A 8 -0.16 -1.33 -13.53
CA ALA A 8 0.24 -0.51 -14.66
C ALA A 8 -0.66 0.72 -14.80
N VAL A 9 -1.99 0.51 -14.77
CA VAL A 9 -2.97 1.60 -14.78
C VAL A 9 -2.73 2.57 -13.62
N THR A 10 -2.52 2.04 -12.41
CA THR A 10 -2.25 2.89 -11.24
C THR A 10 -0.97 3.72 -11.39
N ALA A 11 0.09 3.18 -12.01
CA ALA A 11 1.35 3.89 -12.19
C ALA A 11 1.20 5.10 -13.14
N GLU A 12 0.47 4.92 -14.24
CA GLU A 12 0.20 5.99 -15.20
C GLU A 12 -0.66 7.10 -14.59
N PHE A 13 -1.75 6.72 -13.91
CA PHE A 13 -2.66 7.68 -13.28
C PHE A 13 -1.99 8.44 -12.13
N LYS A 14 -1.04 7.84 -11.39
CA LYS A 14 -0.28 8.51 -10.32
C LYS A 14 0.49 9.74 -10.82
N GLY A 15 1.13 9.62 -11.99
CA GLY A 15 1.90 10.70 -12.59
C GLY A 15 1.00 11.87 -13.02
N ARG A 16 -0.14 11.56 -13.64
CA ARG A 16 -1.14 12.56 -14.06
C ARG A 16 -1.79 13.24 -12.87
N TYR A 17 -2.29 12.46 -11.90
CA TYR A 17 -2.93 12.95 -10.68
C TYR A 17 -2.03 13.89 -9.86
N ALA A 18 -0.71 13.74 -9.95
CA ALA A 18 0.26 14.64 -9.32
C ALA A 18 0.15 16.09 -9.77
N LYS A 19 0.01 16.28 -11.08
CA LYS A 19 0.20 17.55 -11.78
C LYS A 19 -1.10 18.34 -11.91
N LEU A 20 -2.23 17.68 -11.74
CA LEU A 20 -3.56 18.25 -11.92
C LEU A 20 -4.00 19.16 -10.77
N SER A 21 -4.85 20.14 -11.10
CA SER A 21 -5.56 21.00 -10.17
C SER A 21 -6.71 20.26 -9.44
N LYS A 22 -7.32 20.90 -8.44
CA LYS A 22 -8.39 20.28 -7.62
C LYS A 22 -9.60 19.83 -8.46
N LYS A 23 -10.00 20.63 -9.45
CA LYS A 23 -11.17 20.33 -10.31
C LYS A 23 -10.89 19.15 -11.24
N GLU A 24 -9.74 19.16 -11.89
CA GLU A 24 -9.32 18.11 -12.83
C GLU A 24 -9.05 16.77 -12.12
N LYS A 25 -8.58 16.81 -10.86
CA LYS A 25 -8.43 15.62 -10.02
C LYS A 25 -9.75 14.89 -9.80
N GLY A 26 -10.87 15.62 -9.70
CA GLY A 26 -12.20 15.01 -9.57
C GLY A 26 -12.53 14.16 -10.78
N ILE A 27 -12.39 14.73 -11.97
CA ILE A 27 -12.67 14.07 -13.26
C ILE A 27 -11.76 12.85 -13.45
N LEU A 28 -10.46 12.98 -13.13
CA LEU A 28 -9.53 11.85 -13.24
C LEU A 28 -9.83 10.73 -12.24
N LEU A 29 -10.40 11.06 -11.07
CA LEU A 29 -10.84 10.05 -10.10
C LEU A 29 -12.05 9.27 -10.61
N ASP A 30 -13.03 9.92 -11.25
CA ASP A 30 -14.17 9.25 -11.89
C ASP A 30 -13.69 8.23 -12.92
N GLN A 31 -12.83 8.68 -13.85
CA GLN A 31 -12.24 7.82 -14.88
C GLN A 31 -11.46 6.64 -14.28
N PHE A 32 -10.70 6.88 -13.20
CA PHE A 32 -9.92 5.84 -12.54
C PHE A 32 -10.81 4.81 -11.84
N THR A 33 -11.91 5.22 -11.21
CA THR A 33 -12.84 4.30 -10.55
C THR A 33 -13.55 3.42 -11.56
N ASP A 34 -13.95 3.97 -12.70
CA ASP A 34 -14.63 3.22 -13.76
C ASP A 34 -13.70 2.18 -14.40
N LEU A 35 -12.43 2.54 -14.61
CA LEU A 35 -11.44 1.64 -15.22
C LEU A 35 -10.96 0.52 -14.29
N THR A 36 -10.85 0.77 -12.98
CA THR A 36 -10.22 -0.17 -12.04
C THR A 36 -11.21 -0.92 -11.13
N GLY A 37 -12.44 -0.39 -11.03
CA GLY A 37 -13.47 -0.84 -10.09
C GLY A 37 -13.15 -0.51 -8.63
N TYR A 38 -12.20 0.40 -8.36
CA TYR A 38 -11.96 0.86 -6.99
C TYR A 38 -13.08 1.78 -6.51
N ASN A 39 -13.34 1.77 -5.20
CA ASN A 39 -14.20 2.78 -4.60
C ASN A 39 -13.55 4.17 -4.69
N ARG A 40 -14.35 5.19 -5.01
CA ARG A 40 -13.94 6.60 -5.09
C ARG A 40 -13.22 7.10 -3.84
N SER A 41 -13.60 6.63 -2.66
CA SER A 41 -12.91 6.98 -1.40
C SER A 41 -11.49 6.41 -1.32
N TYR A 42 -11.25 5.28 -1.98
CA TYR A 42 -9.98 4.55 -1.96
C TYR A 42 -9.03 4.99 -3.08
N ALA A 43 -9.57 5.39 -4.23
CA ALA A 43 -8.83 5.91 -5.38
C ALA A 43 -7.81 7.03 -5.04
N PRO A 44 -8.17 8.13 -4.34
CA PRO A 44 -7.22 9.19 -4.03
C PRO A 44 -6.15 8.72 -3.06
N ARG A 45 -6.44 7.74 -2.20
CA ARG A 45 -5.46 7.17 -1.27
C ARG A 45 -4.39 6.39 -2.02
N ILE A 46 -4.79 5.56 -2.99
CA ILE A 46 -3.87 4.81 -3.85
C ILE A 46 -3.02 5.77 -4.69
N LEU A 47 -3.64 6.76 -5.35
CA LEU A 47 -2.95 7.70 -6.23
C LEU A 47 -2.02 8.67 -5.48
N ASN A 48 -2.36 9.00 -4.23
CA ASN A 48 -1.48 9.80 -3.37
C ASN A 48 -0.35 9.00 -2.72
N LEU A 49 -0.41 7.67 -2.74
CA LEU A 49 0.59 6.80 -2.14
C LEU A 49 1.92 6.97 -2.89
N ARG A 50 2.82 7.74 -2.29
CA ARG A 50 4.17 7.99 -2.78
C ARG A 50 5.18 7.67 -1.71
N GLU A 51 6.36 7.36 -2.17
CA GLU A 51 7.51 7.06 -1.34
C GLU A 51 7.90 8.36 -0.62
N GLY A 52 8.30 8.24 0.65
CA GLY A 52 8.61 9.39 1.49
C GLY A 52 7.40 10.18 2.00
N LYS A 53 6.17 9.89 1.56
CA LYS A 53 4.98 10.54 2.13
C LYS A 53 4.61 9.95 3.48
N THR A 54 4.20 10.84 4.39
CA THR A 54 3.65 10.46 5.68
C THR A 54 2.21 9.96 5.49
N ILE A 55 1.94 8.71 5.83
CA ILE A 55 0.60 8.08 5.76
C ILE A 55 -0.28 8.53 6.93
N GLY A 56 0.33 8.78 8.08
CA GLY A 56 -0.36 9.18 9.30
C GLY A 56 0.61 9.46 10.44
N CYS A 57 0.06 9.89 11.56
CA CYS A 57 0.80 10.17 12.79
C CYS A 57 0.21 9.33 13.92
N ALA A 58 1.03 8.67 14.72
CA ALA A 58 0.61 8.03 15.97
C ALA A 58 1.38 8.61 17.15
N LYS A 59 0.79 8.48 18.35
CA LYS A 59 1.51 8.66 19.60
C LYS A 59 2.08 7.32 20.02
N VAL A 60 3.39 7.25 20.19
CA VAL A 60 4.09 6.07 20.72
C VAL A 60 4.94 6.56 21.89
N TYR A 61 4.70 6.02 23.09
CA TYR A 61 5.35 6.45 24.34
C TYR A 61 5.33 7.98 24.55
N GLY A 62 4.18 8.62 24.30
CA GLY A 62 4.00 10.07 24.48
C GLY A 62 4.59 10.96 23.36
N ARG A 63 5.40 10.42 22.45
CA ARG A 63 6.01 11.16 21.33
C ARG A 63 5.19 11.01 20.04
N LYS A 64 5.11 12.07 19.23
CA LYS A 64 4.45 12.04 17.91
C LYS A 64 5.38 11.37 16.89
N VAL A 65 4.99 10.23 16.34
CA VAL A 65 5.73 9.48 15.32
C VAL A 65 4.99 9.55 13.99
N LYS A 66 5.68 9.94 12.91
CA LYS A 66 5.15 9.98 11.54
C LYS A 66 5.42 8.65 10.84
N TYR A 67 4.38 8.03 10.28
CA TYR A 67 4.52 6.83 9.44
C TYR A 67 4.91 7.25 8.03
N VAL A 68 6.16 7.00 7.64
CA VAL A 68 6.65 7.29 6.29
C VAL A 68 6.71 6.01 5.47
N LEU A 69 6.20 6.06 4.23
CA LEU A 69 6.37 4.96 3.26
C LEU A 69 7.82 4.91 2.78
N ASP A 70 8.57 3.96 3.31
CA ASP A 70 9.94 3.70 2.91
C ASP A 70 10.01 2.49 1.94
N LYS A 71 10.77 2.63 0.85
CA LYS A 71 10.94 1.56 -0.17
C LYS A 71 11.83 0.42 0.33
N ASN A 72 12.71 0.69 1.29
CA ASN A 72 13.84 -0.17 1.63
C ASN A 72 13.52 -1.13 2.77
N LYS A 73 12.35 -1.00 3.42
CA LYS A 73 11.89 -1.97 4.41
C LYS A 73 11.33 -3.24 3.75
N ARG A 74 12.24 -4.08 3.24
CA ARG A 74 11.92 -5.49 2.99
C ARG A 74 11.71 -6.15 4.35
N ILE A 75 10.46 -6.44 4.73
CA ILE A 75 10.17 -7.29 5.87
C ILE A 75 10.75 -8.67 5.56
N LYS A 76 11.95 -8.96 6.08
CA LYS A 76 12.52 -10.30 5.99
C LYS A 76 11.60 -11.23 6.76
N ARG A 77 10.97 -12.18 6.08
CA ARG A 77 10.22 -13.25 6.75
C ARG A 77 11.20 -14.00 7.64
N LYS A 78 11.01 -13.92 8.96
CA LYS A 78 11.70 -14.78 9.92
C LYS A 78 11.03 -16.15 9.88
N ASN A 79 11.28 -16.94 8.84
CA ASN A 79 10.93 -18.36 8.86
C ASN A 79 12.23 -19.14 9.04
N SER A 80 12.52 -19.54 10.28
CA SER A 80 13.58 -20.51 10.54
C SER A 80 13.09 -21.86 10.02
N ARG A 81 13.65 -22.36 8.91
CA ARG A 81 13.48 -23.76 8.50
C ARG A 81 14.09 -24.65 9.60
N ILE A 82 13.26 -25.21 10.46
CA ILE A 82 13.67 -26.20 11.46
C ILE A 82 13.66 -27.55 10.74
N TYR A 83 14.83 -28.17 10.55
CA TYR A 83 14.94 -29.59 10.17
C TYR A 83 15.35 -30.38 11.42
N GLY A 84 14.67 -31.51 11.67
CA GLY A 84 14.90 -32.39 12.83
C GLY A 84 13.84 -32.27 13.94
N LEU A 85 13.96 -33.11 14.98
CA LEU A 85 13.02 -33.43 16.08
C LEU A 85 12.19 -32.29 16.73
N GLY A 86 12.46 -31.01 16.42
CA GLY A 86 11.69 -29.85 16.86
C GLY A 86 10.29 -29.69 16.22
N TYR A 87 9.88 -30.58 15.31
CA TYR A 87 8.55 -30.55 14.68
C TYR A 87 7.40 -30.77 15.69
N ILE A 88 7.59 -31.66 16.66
CA ILE A 88 6.53 -32.05 17.63
C ILE A 88 6.23 -30.93 18.63
N PHE A 89 7.25 -30.18 19.06
CA PHE A 89 7.08 -29.12 20.07
C PHE A 89 6.32 -27.90 19.55
N CYS A 90 6.33 -27.67 18.23
CA CYS A 90 5.70 -26.50 17.61
C CYS A 90 4.18 -26.68 17.46
N LEU A 91 3.70 -27.91 17.28
CA LEU A 91 2.25 -28.22 17.18
C LEU A 91 1.52 -28.09 18.53
N ILE A 92 2.20 -28.35 19.65
CA ILE A 92 1.61 -28.23 21.00
C ILE A 92 1.38 -26.76 21.41
N LYS A 93 2.09 -25.81 20.80
CA LYS A 93 1.94 -24.37 21.10
C LYS A 93 0.78 -23.69 20.36
N ILE A 94 0.05 -24.42 19.51
CA ILE A 94 -1.17 -23.96 18.85
C ILE A 94 -2.34 -24.78 19.42
N CYS A 95 -2.62 -24.57 20.71
CA CYS A 95 -3.88 -24.84 21.38
C CYS A 95 -4.11 -23.70 22.37
#